data_AF-A0A8J4FXM4-F1
#
_entry.id   AF-A0A8J4FXM4-F1
#
_cell.length_a   1.000
_cell.length_b   1.000
_cell.length_c   1.000
_cell.angle_alpha   90.00
_cell.angle_beta   90.00
_cell.angle_gamma   90.00
#
_symmetry.space_group_name_H-M   'P 1'
#
loop_
_entity.id
_entity.type
_entity.pdbx_description
1 polymer ?
#
loop_
_entity_poly.entity_id
_entity_poly.type
_entity_poly.pdbx_seq_one_letter_code
_entity_poly.pdbx_strand_id
1 'polypeptide(L)'
;LHRFGTDVVPLLRKVQSDPRFRSAMKNLFSQALLCKDKDVATEVCRSSDQFECVTLDGEKVGRRGNISGGYLPQNRARLTIYKMLMAARREADESRRKHKEISDAALEISDACESAARKMEELELQRRRIRDEARSRKADLKVRREEEVEIRRQVEAHERTLTAYEADIGRIQADLQTLRKELGSALTSKLTAAEQSEMTGLNISLQQLQDQLRQAAESRDHAAATVVALESHLNDVLLRNVAEYEEALTTDDAANDKAALALRHADLATLQRSWEETLRAAADAEKRADLLGKQLEELNRKREVLKDNAGKQEAAAADDAKALEALVNKRTTLQGRAAELERKIRDLGSLPQDAFDKAYRDRNAKGGSYVCLVRRIQRPDVLPVPLKDLMRELEDMAVSLERFAGVNRKALDQYIDFSNQREELVSRLKEQQASEAKIKELITALDMRKDEAIERTFKGVAKNFREVFAALVPGGMGELVMIRALLGRGAGADGDEEDAGATGNTATDKYSGVKVKVRFTGSGEAVSFVIVITLPLLRSPAV
;
A
#
# COMPACT_ATOMS: atom_id res chain seq x y z
N LEU A 1 164.24 -29.27 -8.12
CA LEU A 1 162.77 -29.49 -8.24
C LEU A 1 162.31 -29.80 -9.66
N HIS A 2 162.73 -29.07 -10.71
CA HIS A 2 162.35 -29.42 -12.10
C HIS A 2 162.86 -30.79 -12.61
N ARG A 3 163.85 -31.40 -11.93
CA ARG A 3 164.39 -32.74 -12.26
C ARG A 3 163.53 -33.92 -11.78
N PHE A 4 162.60 -33.73 -10.85
CA PHE A 4 161.81 -34.82 -10.22
C PHE A 4 160.32 -34.80 -10.59
N GLY A 5 159.95 -34.12 -11.68
CA GLY A 5 158.59 -34.16 -12.26
C GLY A 5 157.46 -33.79 -11.28
N THR A 6 156.31 -34.44 -11.43
CA THR A 6 155.11 -34.30 -10.60
C THR A 6 155.18 -35.05 -9.26
N ASP A 7 156.26 -35.77 -9.00
CA ASP A 7 156.36 -36.67 -7.84
C ASP A 7 156.73 -35.95 -6.54
N VAL A 8 157.04 -34.64 -6.63
CA VAL A 8 157.38 -33.77 -5.51
C VAL A 8 156.59 -32.45 -5.58
N VAL A 9 155.82 -32.15 -4.53
CA VAL A 9 155.00 -30.93 -4.42
C VAL A 9 155.38 -30.12 -3.18
N PRO A 10 155.66 -28.81 -3.29
CA PRO A 10 155.86 -27.96 -2.12
C PRO A 10 154.60 -27.90 -1.24
N LEU A 11 154.74 -28.19 0.05
CA LEU A 11 153.62 -28.27 0.99
C LEU A 11 152.87 -26.93 1.11
N LEU A 12 153.59 -25.82 1.02
CA LEU A 12 153.04 -24.46 1.02
C LEU A 12 151.95 -24.23 -0.05
N ARG A 13 152.01 -24.93 -1.20
CA ARG A 13 151.01 -24.78 -2.27
C ARG A 13 149.65 -25.39 -1.92
N LYS A 14 149.61 -26.34 -0.98
CA LYS A 14 148.39 -27.07 -0.58
C LYS A 14 147.74 -26.51 0.68
N VAL A 15 148.40 -25.59 1.38
CA VAL A 15 147.86 -24.96 2.58
C VAL A 15 147.19 -23.63 2.23
N GLN A 16 145.87 -23.57 2.38
CA GLN A 16 145.11 -22.31 2.28
C GLN A 16 145.30 -21.51 3.58
N SER A 17 145.80 -20.28 3.45
CA SER A 17 146.01 -19.37 4.58
C SER A 17 145.60 -17.95 4.21
N ASP A 18 145.22 -17.18 5.21
CA ASP A 18 144.94 -15.75 5.06
C ASP A 18 146.21 -15.02 4.56
N PRO A 19 146.11 -14.16 3.53
CA PRO A 19 147.22 -13.38 3.01
C PRO A 19 148.05 -12.65 4.08
N ARG A 20 147.43 -12.23 5.19
CA ARG A 20 148.09 -11.51 6.30
C ARG A 20 149.19 -12.34 6.97
N PHE A 21 149.07 -13.67 7.01
CA PHE A 21 150.02 -14.56 7.69
C PHE A 21 150.96 -15.29 6.73
N ARG A 22 151.00 -14.87 5.46
CA ARG A 22 151.77 -15.56 4.41
C ARG A 22 153.27 -15.65 4.72
N SER A 23 153.86 -14.63 5.33
CA SER A 23 155.28 -14.65 5.73
C SER A 23 155.58 -15.68 6.82
N ALA A 24 154.70 -15.80 7.81
CA ALA A 24 154.82 -16.81 8.87
C ALA A 24 154.62 -18.23 8.30
N MET A 25 153.62 -18.42 7.44
CA MET A 25 153.36 -19.70 6.78
C MET A 25 154.50 -20.11 5.83
N LYS A 26 155.12 -19.14 5.14
CA LYS A 26 156.32 -19.39 4.33
C LYS A 26 157.47 -19.87 5.20
N ASN A 27 157.73 -19.26 6.36
CA ASN A 27 158.79 -19.71 7.26
C ASN A 27 158.55 -21.13 7.79
N LEU A 28 157.30 -21.47 8.15
CA LEU A 28 156.95 -22.78 8.73
C LEU A 28 156.94 -23.92 7.70
N PHE A 29 156.42 -23.68 6.49
CA PHE A 29 156.14 -24.72 5.51
C PHE A 29 157.03 -24.67 4.25
N SER A 30 157.98 -23.73 4.14
CA SER A 30 158.90 -23.65 2.98
C SER A 30 159.95 -24.75 2.96
N GLN A 31 160.25 -25.35 4.12
CA GLN A 31 161.33 -26.32 4.27
C GLN A 31 160.88 -27.77 4.02
N ALA A 32 159.57 -28.01 3.83
CA ALA A 32 158.99 -29.34 3.65
C ALA A 32 158.44 -29.54 2.23
N LEU A 33 158.83 -30.65 1.61
CA LEU A 33 158.34 -31.14 0.33
C LEU A 33 157.50 -32.40 0.55
N LEU A 34 156.37 -32.47 -0.13
CA LEU A 34 155.52 -33.66 -0.16
C LEU A 34 155.95 -34.54 -1.32
N CYS A 35 156.38 -35.77 -1.03
CA CYS A 35 156.78 -36.77 -2.02
C CYS A 35 155.73 -37.88 -2.10
N LYS A 36 155.61 -38.54 -3.25
CA LYS A 36 154.67 -39.64 -3.44
C LYS A 36 155.12 -40.92 -2.70
N ASP A 37 156.34 -41.38 -2.98
CA ASP A 37 156.88 -42.63 -2.47
C ASP A 37 158.13 -42.40 -1.61
N LYS A 38 158.44 -43.37 -0.74
CA LYS A 38 159.62 -43.34 0.15
C LYS A 38 160.93 -43.26 -0.61
N ASP A 39 161.07 -44.02 -1.68
CA ASP A 39 162.31 -44.10 -2.46
C ASP A 39 162.61 -42.73 -3.09
N VAL A 40 161.59 -42.09 -3.68
CA VAL A 40 161.67 -40.73 -4.21
C VAL A 40 162.01 -39.72 -3.11
N ALA A 41 161.41 -39.84 -1.92
CA ALA A 41 161.73 -38.97 -0.79
C ALA A 41 163.20 -39.08 -0.36
N THR A 42 163.78 -40.28 -0.36
CA THR A 42 165.20 -40.48 -0.03
C THR A 42 166.14 -39.95 -1.13
N GLU A 43 165.78 -40.11 -2.40
CA GLU A 43 166.57 -39.62 -3.53
C GLU A 43 166.58 -38.08 -3.59
N VAL A 44 165.42 -37.46 -3.35
CA VAL A 44 165.27 -36.00 -3.31
C VAL A 44 166.05 -35.42 -2.12
N CYS A 45 165.99 -36.07 -0.96
CA CYS A 45 166.76 -35.64 0.21
C CYS A 45 168.28 -35.77 -0.02
N ARG A 46 168.75 -36.84 -0.70
CA ARG A 46 170.17 -37.02 -1.04
C ARG A 46 170.67 -36.01 -2.07
N SER A 47 169.85 -35.68 -3.06
CA SER A 47 170.22 -34.76 -4.14
C SER A 47 170.12 -33.29 -3.74
N SER A 48 169.22 -32.96 -2.82
CA SER A 48 168.90 -31.60 -2.41
C SER A 48 168.93 -31.53 -0.89
N ASP A 49 170.13 -31.36 -0.33
CA ASP A 49 170.47 -31.39 1.11
C ASP A 49 169.77 -30.30 1.98
N GLN A 50 168.82 -29.57 1.39
CA GLN A 50 168.15 -28.40 1.95
C GLN A 50 166.71 -28.64 2.39
N PHE A 51 166.04 -29.70 1.91
CA PHE A 51 164.60 -29.90 2.09
C PHE A 51 164.28 -31.16 2.90
N GLU A 52 163.28 -31.07 3.78
CA GLU A 52 162.68 -32.23 4.45
C GLU A 52 161.61 -32.84 3.54
N CYS A 53 161.66 -34.15 3.33
CA CYS A 53 160.69 -34.84 2.48
C CYS A 53 159.71 -35.62 3.35
N VAL A 54 158.42 -35.47 3.07
CA VAL A 54 157.33 -36.16 3.79
C VAL A 54 156.49 -36.92 2.77
N THR A 55 156.13 -38.17 3.04
CA THR A 55 155.21 -38.96 2.20
C THR A 55 153.76 -38.80 2.65
N LEU A 56 152.79 -39.15 1.79
CA LEU A 56 151.36 -39.16 2.15
C LEU A 56 151.05 -40.11 3.31
N ASP A 57 151.82 -41.20 3.42
CA ASP A 57 151.68 -42.22 4.46
C ASP A 57 152.32 -41.80 5.81
N GLY A 58 152.93 -40.61 5.87
CA GLY A 58 153.42 -40.03 7.12
C GLY A 58 154.86 -40.37 7.48
N GLU A 59 155.63 -40.94 6.55
CA GLU A 59 157.07 -41.10 6.72
C GLU A 59 157.79 -39.77 6.46
N LYS A 60 158.72 -39.41 7.34
CA LYS A 60 159.53 -38.21 7.24
C LYS A 60 160.99 -38.58 7.02
N VAL A 61 161.59 -38.08 5.95
CA VAL A 61 163.03 -38.17 5.68
C VAL A 61 163.63 -36.80 5.94
N GLY A 62 164.39 -36.68 7.03
CA GLY A 62 165.08 -35.43 7.36
C GLY A 62 166.42 -35.31 6.66
N ARG A 63 166.97 -34.09 6.64
CA ARG A 63 168.15 -33.70 5.85
C ARG A 63 169.39 -34.54 6.12
N ARG A 64 169.53 -35.02 7.36
CA ARG A 64 170.66 -35.87 7.78
C ARG A 64 170.42 -37.37 7.56
N GLY A 65 169.40 -37.74 6.78
CA GLY A 65 169.06 -39.12 6.46
C GLY A 65 168.30 -39.88 7.55
N ASN A 66 167.76 -39.19 8.56
CA ASN A 66 166.90 -39.81 9.57
C ASN A 66 165.50 -40.05 8.99
N ILE A 67 165.04 -41.31 9.03
CA ILE A 67 163.68 -41.69 8.61
C ILE A 67 162.84 -41.91 9.86
N SER A 68 161.80 -41.10 10.04
CA SER A 68 160.84 -41.22 11.14
C SER A 68 159.47 -41.56 10.57
N GLY A 69 158.93 -42.73 10.90
CA GLY A 69 157.61 -43.19 10.48
C GLY A 69 156.86 -43.85 11.63
N GLY A 70 155.53 -43.73 11.65
CA GLY A 70 154.66 -44.33 12.66
C GLY A 70 153.19 -44.14 12.30
N TYR A 71 152.30 -44.94 12.91
CA TYR A 71 150.86 -44.85 12.67
C TYR A 71 150.27 -43.57 13.26
N LEU A 72 149.66 -42.73 12.42
CA LEU A 72 148.95 -41.52 12.85
C LEU A 72 147.43 -41.76 12.81
N PRO A 73 146.73 -41.78 13.97
CA PRO A 73 145.29 -41.96 13.98
C PRO A 73 144.57 -40.74 13.38
N GLN A 74 143.93 -40.92 12.22
CA GLN A 74 143.21 -39.85 11.51
C GLN A 74 142.05 -39.24 12.33
N ASN A 75 141.41 -40.03 13.21
CA ASN A 75 140.28 -39.59 14.04
C ASN A 75 140.66 -38.56 15.13
N ARG A 76 141.95 -38.32 15.38
CA ARG A 76 142.43 -37.30 16.34
C ARG A 76 143.00 -36.05 15.67
N ALA A 77 142.79 -35.88 14.37
CA ALA A 77 143.21 -34.69 13.66
C ALA A 77 142.46 -33.46 14.21
N ARG A 78 143.19 -32.60 14.95
CA ARG A 78 142.65 -31.38 15.59
C ARG A 78 141.89 -30.48 14.60
N LEU A 79 142.32 -30.44 13.34
CA LEU A 79 141.68 -29.65 12.29
C LEU A 79 140.30 -30.20 11.89
N THR A 80 140.11 -31.52 11.87
CA THR A 80 138.80 -32.14 11.58
C THR A 80 137.82 -31.85 12.71
N ILE A 81 138.26 -32.01 13.96
CA ILE A 81 137.47 -31.67 15.15
C ILE A 81 137.10 -30.17 15.15
N TYR A 82 138.04 -29.29 14.81
CA TYR A 82 137.79 -27.86 14.72
C TYR A 82 136.77 -27.50 13.63
N LYS A 83 136.84 -28.16 12.45
CA LYS A 83 135.84 -27.99 11.39
C LYS A 83 134.45 -28.44 11.85
N MET A 84 134.34 -29.59 12.50
CA MET A 84 133.08 -30.09 13.06
C MET A 84 132.53 -29.15 14.13
N LEU A 85 133.38 -28.65 15.04
CA LEU A 85 132.99 -27.69 16.07
C LEU A 85 132.48 -26.37 15.45
N MET A 86 133.13 -25.87 14.41
CA MET A 86 132.69 -24.67 13.72
C MET A 86 131.39 -24.88 12.94
N ALA A 87 131.18 -26.05 12.34
CA ALA A 87 129.92 -26.40 11.70
C ALA A 87 128.77 -26.48 12.73
N ALA A 88 128.98 -27.20 13.83
CA ALA A 88 128.00 -27.33 14.91
C ALA A 88 127.69 -25.97 15.56
N ARG A 89 128.68 -25.08 15.70
CA ARG A 89 128.45 -23.74 16.23
C ARG A 89 127.59 -22.88 15.30
N ARG A 90 127.84 -22.94 13.99
CA ARG A 90 127.00 -22.24 13.00
C ARG A 90 125.56 -22.75 13.04
N GLU A 91 125.37 -24.06 13.08
CA GLU A 91 124.05 -24.69 13.17
C GLU A 91 123.31 -24.31 14.47
N ALA A 92 124.02 -24.25 15.59
CA ALA A 92 123.47 -23.78 16.85
C ALA A 92 123.06 -22.29 16.80
N ASP A 93 123.88 -21.43 16.19
CA ASP A 93 123.58 -20.00 16.04
C ASP A 93 122.38 -19.78 15.09
N GLU A 94 122.30 -20.53 13.99
CA GLU A 94 121.16 -20.51 13.06
C GLU A 94 119.87 -20.98 13.74
N SER A 95 119.93 -22.08 14.48
CA SER A 95 118.78 -22.60 15.23
C SER A 95 118.32 -21.62 16.32
N ARG A 96 119.26 -20.94 16.99
CA ARG A 96 118.93 -19.88 17.96
C ARG A 96 118.24 -18.69 17.31
N ARG A 97 118.65 -18.29 16.09
CA ARG A 97 117.97 -17.21 15.36
C ARG A 97 116.54 -17.60 14.99
N LYS A 98 116.36 -18.80 14.40
CA LYS A 98 115.03 -19.33 14.06
C LYS A 98 114.13 -19.46 15.29
N HIS A 99 114.66 -19.92 16.42
CA HIS A 99 113.89 -19.98 17.67
C HIS A 99 113.44 -18.61 18.16
N LYS A 100 114.29 -17.59 18.06
CA LYS A 100 113.89 -16.22 18.41
C LYS A 100 112.79 -15.70 17.49
N GLU A 101 112.96 -15.84 16.17
CA GLU A 101 111.94 -15.43 15.19
C GLU A 101 110.59 -16.13 15.43
N ILE A 102 110.60 -17.44 15.69
CA ILE A 102 109.39 -18.21 16.02
C ILE A 102 108.80 -17.77 17.36
N SER A 103 109.64 -17.50 18.37
CA SER A 103 109.18 -17.04 19.69
C SER A 103 108.53 -15.66 19.60
N ASP A 104 109.11 -14.75 18.85
CA ASP A 104 108.58 -13.40 18.66
C ASP A 104 107.25 -13.46 17.89
N ALA A 105 107.17 -14.27 16.82
CA ALA A 105 105.92 -14.49 16.08
C ALA A 105 104.83 -15.16 16.94
N ALA A 106 105.20 -16.08 17.83
CA ALA A 106 104.26 -16.72 18.75
C ALA A 106 103.68 -15.73 19.77
N LEU A 107 104.50 -14.79 20.25
CA LEU A 107 104.03 -13.71 21.13
C LEU A 107 103.07 -12.77 20.41
N GLU A 108 103.39 -12.34 19.18
CA GLU A 108 102.49 -11.50 18.38
C GLU A 108 101.12 -12.17 18.12
N ILE A 109 101.12 -13.48 17.82
CA ILE A 109 99.88 -14.23 17.64
C ILE A 109 99.12 -14.36 18.96
N SER A 110 99.81 -14.58 20.08
CA SER A 110 99.18 -14.65 21.41
C SER A 110 98.48 -13.33 21.77
N ASP A 111 99.17 -12.20 21.57
CA ASP A 111 98.62 -10.86 21.82
C ASP A 111 97.42 -10.57 20.90
N ALA A 112 97.50 -11.00 19.63
CA ALA A 112 96.38 -10.88 18.69
C ALA A 112 95.17 -11.72 19.14
N CYS A 113 95.39 -12.97 19.56
CA CYS A 113 94.35 -13.85 20.11
C CYS A 113 93.69 -13.27 21.35
N GLU A 114 94.47 -12.73 22.29
CA GLU A 114 93.93 -12.07 23.48
C GLU A 114 93.09 -10.83 23.12
N SER A 115 93.57 -10.01 22.18
CA SER A 115 92.83 -8.83 21.74
C SER A 115 91.50 -9.21 21.03
N ALA A 116 91.51 -10.30 20.28
CA ALA A 116 90.31 -10.85 19.63
C ALA A 116 89.33 -11.42 20.66
N ALA A 117 89.83 -12.14 21.68
CA ALA A 117 89.02 -12.66 22.78
C ALA A 117 88.33 -11.52 23.56
N ARG A 118 89.06 -10.45 23.88
CA ARG A 118 88.47 -9.26 24.55
C ARG A 118 87.38 -8.59 23.70
N LYS A 119 87.60 -8.46 22.39
CA LYS A 119 86.58 -7.93 21.46
C LYS A 119 85.37 -8.85 21.37
N MET A 120 85.57 -10.17 21.39
CA MET A 120 84.47 -11.13 21.41
C MET A 120 83.64 -10.98 22.69
N GLU A 121 84.27 -10.91 23.86
CA GLU A 121 83.55 -10.70 25.14
C GLU A 121 82.78 -9.37 25.16
N GLU A 122 83.38 -8.29 24.63
CA GLU A 122 82.70 -7.00 24.52
C GLU A 122 81.47 -7.07 23.60
N LEU A 123 81.63 -7.66 22.41
CA LEU A 123 80.53 -7.84 21.45
C LEU A 123 79.45 -8.79 22.00
N GLU A 124 79.82 -9.82 22.75
CA GLU A 124 78.86 -10.70 23.43
C GLU A 124 78.06 -9.97 24.50
N LEU A 125 78.70 -9.11 25.30
CA LEU A 125 78.02 -8.28 26.29
C LEU A 125 77.07 -7.29 25.62
N GLN A 126 77.51 -6.63 24.55
CA GLN A 126 76.65 -5.74 23.75
C GLN A 126 75.46 -6.50 23.16
N ARG A 127 75.69 -7.70 22.60
CA ARG A 127 74.64 -8.57 22.06
C ARG A 127 73.63 -8.97 23.13
N ARG A 128 74.08 -9.30 24.35
CA ARG A 128 73.20 -9.61 25.48
C ARG A 128 72.36 -8.40 25.88
N ARG A 129 72.96 -7.21 26.01
CA ARG A 129 72.23 -5.96 26.33
C ARG A 129 71.15 -5.64 25.29
N ILE A 130 71.49 -5.66 24.01
CA ILE A 130 70.53 -5.40 22.92
C ILE A 130 69.41 -6.44 22.93
N ARG A 131 69.73 -7.71 23.22
CA ARG A 131 68.74 -8.79 23.32
C ARG A 131 67.79 -8.58 24.49
N ASP A 132 68.29 -8.20 25.66
CA ASP A 132 67.46 -7.95 26.84
C ASP A 132 66.57 -6.71 26.64
N GLU A 133 67.10 -5.65 26.02
CA GLU A 133 66.31 -4.48 25.61
C GLU A 133 65.22 -4.85 24.59
N ALA A 134 65.55 -5.66 23.57
CA ALA A 134 64.59 -6.14 22.59
C ALA A 134 63.49 -7.00 23.25
N ARG A 135 63.87 -7.85 24.21
CA ARG A 135 62.91 -8.67 24.96
C ARG A 135 61.98 -7.81 25.83
N SER A 136 62.52 -6.81 26.52
CA SER A 136 61.72 -5.84 27.30
C SER A 136 60.75 -5.09 26.40
N ARG A 137 61.23 -4.53 25.28
CA ARG A 137 60.36 -3.82 24.31
C ARG A 137 59.30 -4.71 23.69
N LYS A 138 59.61 -6.00 23.45
CA LYS A 138 58.62 -6.98 22.94
C LYS A 138 57.53 -7.25 23.98
N ALA A 139 57.89 -7.35 25.26
CA ALA A 139 56.93 -7.47 26.36
C ALA A 139 56.05 -6.22 26.46
N ASP A 140 56.64 -5.03 26.42
CA ASP A 140 55.91 -3.76 26.44
C ASP A 140 54.95 -3.64 25.26
N LEU A 141 55.40 -4.00 24.05
CA LEU A 141 54.54 -4.02 22.85
C LEU A 141 53.37 -4.99 22.99
N LYS A 142 53.57 -6.14 23.64
CA LYS A 142 52.48 -7.10 23.90
C LYS A 142 51.43 -6.49 24.81
N VAL A 143 51.84 -5.89 25.93
CA VAL A 143 50.93 -5.19 26.86
C VAL A 143 50.20 -4.05 26.15
N ARG A 144 50.89 -3.22 25.36
CA ARG A 144 50.26 -2.14 24.59
C ARG A 144 49.26 -2.63 23.55
N ARG A 145 49.51 -3.78 22.91
CA ARG A 145 48.55 -4.40 22.00
C ARG A 145 47.32 -4.92 22.73
N GLU A 146 47.48 -5.53 23.90
CA GLU A 146 46.36 -5.96 24.74
C GLU A 146 45.52 -4.76 25.20
N GLU A 147 46.16 -3.66 25.60
CA GLU A 147 45.48 -2.38 25.91
C GLU A 147 44.76 -1.81 24.68
N GLU A 148 45.38 -1.83 23.50
CA GLU A 148 44.77 -1.35 22.25
C GLU A 148 43.51 -2.14 21.90
N VAL A 149 43.54 -3.47 22.04
CA VAL A 149 42.39 -4.34 21.78
C VAL A 149 41.24 -4.05 22.75
N GLU A 150 41.55 -3.85 24.04
CA GLU A 150 40.52 -3.49 25.03
C GLU A 150 39.91 -2.10 24.75
N ILE A 151 40.73 -1.11 24.39
CA ILE A 151 40.25 0.22 23.99
C ILE A 151 39.38 0.12 22.74
N ARG A 152 39.80 -0.63 21.72
CA ARG A 152 38.99 -0.86 20.50
C ARG A 152 37.64 -1.50 20.84
N ARG A 153 37.63 -2.50 21.72
CA ARG A 153 36.38 -3.13 22.19
C ARG A 153 35.45 -2.13 22.89
N GLN A 154 36.01 -1.23 23.69
CA GLN A 154 35.24 -0.15 24.33
C GLN A 154 34.69 0.84 23.30
N VAL A 155 35.49 1.23 22.31
CA VAL A 155 35.05 2.09 21.21
C VAL A 155 33.91 1.43 20.42
N GLU A 156 34.05 0.17 20.04
CA GLU A 156 32.98 -0.57 19.34
C GLU A 156 31.71 -0.68 20.19
N ALA A 157 31.83 -0.89 21.51
CA ALA A 157 30.68 -0.90 22.40
C ALA A 157 29.99 0.47 22.43
N HIS A 158 30.76 1.55 22.49
CA HIS A 158 30.23 2.91 22.44
C HIS A 158 29.60 3.25 21.09
N GLU A 159 30.19 2.85 19.97
CA GLU A 159 29.61 3.01 18.62
C GLU A 159 28.29 2.24 18.48
N ARG A 160 28.20 1.02 19.03
CA ARG A 160 26.93 0.27 19.08
C ARG A 160 25.87 0.98 19.92
N THR A 161 26.24 1.57 21.05
CA THR A 161 25.27 2.38 21.83
C THR A 161 24.86 3.65 21.10
N LEU A 162 25.78 4.29 20.37
CA LEU A 162 25.53 5.53 19.64
C LEU A 162 24.60 5.28 18.45
N THR A 163 24.86 4.23 17.67
CA THR A 163 23.97 3.78 16.59
C THR A 163 22.58 3.36 17.10
N ALA A 164 22.50 2.72 18.27
CA ALA A 164 21.20 2.43 18.91
C ALA A 164 20.44 3.72 19.28
N TYR A 165 21.13 4.72 19.87
CA TYR A 165 20.53 6.02 20.16
C TYR A 165 20.13 6.77 18.90
N GLU A 166 20.93 6.74 17.83
CA GLU A 166 20.57 7.32 16.53
C GLU A 166 19.34 6.65 15.92
N ALA A 167 19.24 5.32 16.01
CA ALA A 167 18.07 4.57 15.58
C ALA A 167 16.81 4.92 16.41
N ASP A 168 16.95 5.05 17.73
CA ASP A 168 15.87 5.49 18.61
C ASP A 168 15.43 6.93 18.30
N ILE A 169 16.38 7.84 18.07
CA ILE A 169 16.09 9.22 17.63
C ILE A 169 15.37 9.19 16.27
N GLY A 170 15.85 8.39 15.32
CA GLY A 170 15.23 8.21 14.03
C GLY A 170 13.80 7.66 14.13
N ARG A 171 13.57 6.65 15.00
CA ARG A 171 12.23 6.11 15.28
C ARG A 171 11.33 7.17 15.90
N ILE A 172 11.78 7.89 16.92
CA ILE A 172 11.00 8.95 17.57
C ILE A 172 10.69 10.09 16.59
N GLN A 173 11.63 10.44 15.71
CA GLN A 173 11.41 11.44 14.65
C GLN A 173 10.41 10.94 13.60
N ALA A 174 10.51 9.67 13.20
CA ALA A 174 9.55 9.04 12.30
C ALA A 174 8.16 9.03 12.95
N ASP A 175 8.03 8.55 14.18
CA ASP A 175 6.79 8.54 14.97
C ASP A 175 6.20 9.94 15.11
N LEU A 176 7.03 10.96 15.38
CA LEU A 176 6.60 12.36 15.39
C LEU A 176 6.08 12.81 14.03
N GLN A 177 6.71 12.40 12.93
CA GLN A 177 6.25 12.71 11.59
C GLN A 177 4.96 11.96 11.24
N THR A 178 4.83 10.67 11.59
CA THR A 178 3.60 9.89 11.39
C THR A 178 2.47 10.49 12.21
N LEU A 179 2.66 10.73 13.51
CA LEU A 179 1.67 11.38 14.38
C LEU A 179 1.29 12.77 13.86
N ARG A 180 2.25 13.57 13.36
CA ARG A 180 1.96 14.86 12.72
C ARG A 180 1.16 14.73 11.43
N LYS A 181 1.42 13.68 10.62
CA LYS A 181 0.68 13.39 9.39
C LYS A 181 -0.71 12.83 9.68
N GLU A 182 -0.83 11.96 10.68
CA GLU A 182 -2.08 11.36 11.17
C GLU A 182 -3.01 12.40 11.80
N LEU A 183 -2.46 13.44 12.46
CA LEU A 183 -3.20 14.62 12.90
C LEU A 183 -3.92 15.37 11.74
N GLY A 184 -3.52 15.13 10.49
CA GLY A 184 -4.07 15.79 9.30
C GLY A 184 -4.86 14.90 8.34
N SER A 185 -4.93 13.58 8.55
CA SER A 185 -5.54 12.67 7.58
C SER A 185 -6.79 11.95 8.12
N ALA A 186 -7.88 11.97 7.36
CA ALA A 186 -9.10 11.22 7.68
C ALA A 186 -8.99 9.75 7.23
N LEU A 187 -9.34 8.84 8.13
CA LEU A 187 -9.17 7.39 8.01
C LEU A 187 -10.38 6.72 7.33
N THR A 188 -10.25 6.14 6.13
CA THR A 188 -11.26 5.20 5.57
C THR A 188 -10.64 4.09 4.70
N SER A 189 -11.37 2.97 4.58
CA SER A 189 -10.80 1.65 4.83
C SER A 189 -10.89 0.56 3.76
N LYS A 190 -11.17 0.82 2.47
CA LYS A 190 -11.27 -0.30 1.49
C LYS A 190 -10.75 0.02 0.08
N LEU A 191 -9.80 -0.82 -0.35
CA LEU A 191 -9.22 -0.88 -1.70
C LEU A 191 -10.26 -1.26 -2.77
N THR A 192 -10.13 -0.67 -3.96
CA THR A 192 -10.92 -1.04 -5.15
C THR A 192 -10.31 -2.22 -5.92
N ALA A 193 -11.12 -2.87 -6.79
CA ALA A 193 -10.78 -4.13 -7.44
C ALA A 193 -9.65 -4.04 -8.50
N ALA A 194 -9.43 -2.87 -9.11
CA ALA A 194 -8.30 -2.64 -10.02
C ALA A 194 -6.98 -2.50 -9.24
N GLU A 195 -7.03 -1.89 -8.06
CA GLU A 195 -5.90 -1.76 -7.15
C GLU A 195 -5.55 -3.10 -6.51
N GLN A 196 -6.51 -3.99 -6.26
CA GLN A 196 -6.21 -5.37 -5.85
C GLN A 196 -5.40 -6.15 -6.92
N SER A 197 -5.58 -5.83 -8.20
CA SER A 197 -4.80 -6.41 -9.31
C SER A 197 -3.38 -5.84 -9.38
N GLU A 198 -3.22 -4.53 -9.21
CA GLU A 198 -1.88 -3.93 -9.15
C GLU A 198 -1.15 -4.23 -7.84
N MET A 199 -1.86 -4.36 -6.72
CA MET A 199 -1.30 -4.75 -5.42
C MET A 199 -0.90 -6.23 -5.42
N THR A 200 -1.59 -7.10 -6.17
CA THR A 200 -1.11 -8.47 -6.41
C THR A 200 0.11 -8.49 -7.33
N GLY A 201 0.15 -7.70 -8.41
CA GLY A 201 1.33 -7.57 -9.28
C GLY A 201 2.55 -6.96 -8.57
N LEU A 202 2.32 -5.94 -7.73
CA LEU A 202 3.34 -5.34 -6.87
C LEU A 202 3.76 -6.28 -5.74
N ASN A 203 2.85 -7.07 -5.15
CA ASN A 203 3.25 -8.11 -4.19
C ASN A 203 4.10 -9.21 -4.84
N ILE A 204 3.79 -9.61 -6.08
CA ILE A 204 4.59 -10.60 -6.81
C ILE A 204 5.99 -10.04 -7.11
N SER A 205 6.08 -8.79 -7.57
CA SER A 205 7.38 -8.15 -7.82
C SER A 205 8.14 -7.84 -6.52
N LEU A 206 7.45 -7.51 -5.43
CA LEU A 206 8.03 -7.33 -4.10
C LEU A 206 8.53 -8.65 -3.53
N GLN A 207 7.81 -9.76 -3.74
CA GLN A 207 8.28 -11.12 -3.43
C GLN A 207 9.51 -11.48 -4.27
N GLN A 208 9.50 -11.21 -5.57
CA GLN A 208 10.66 -11.46 -6.44
C GLN A 208 11.89 -10.63 -6.02
N LEU A 209 11.70 -9.36 -5.68
CA LEU A 209 12.77 -8.50 -5.15
C LEU A 209 13.21 -8.93 -3.74
N GLN A 210 12.30 -9.41 -2.89
CA GLN A 210 12.65 -9.99 -1.58
C GLN A 210 13.45 -11.29 -1.75
N ASP A 211 13.10 -12.13 -2.72
CA ASP A 211 13.83 -13.36 -3.01
C ASP A 211 15.21 -13.05 -3.60
N GLN A 212 15.32 -12.04 -4.47
CA GLN A 212 16.62 -11.56 -4.97
C GLN A 212 17.47 -10.93 -3.87
N LEU A 213 16.85 -10.15 -2.98
CA LEU A 213 17.53 -9.58 -1.80
C LEU A 213 17.98 -10.68 -0.85
N ARG A 214 17.16 -11.72 -0.66
CA ARG A 214 17.50 -12.89 0.17
C ARG A 214 18.64 -13.69 -0.44
N GLN A 215 18.62 -13.93 -1.76
CA GLN A 215 19.74 -14.58 -2.45
C GLN A 215 21.02 -13.74 -2.38
N ALA A 216 20.93 -12.42 -2.53
CA ALA A 216 22.07 -11.53 -2.37
C ALA A 216 22.58 -11.54 -0.92
N ALA A 217 21.69 -11.54 0.08
CA ALA A 217 22.03 -11.64 1.49
C ALA A 217 22.67 -12.99 1.84
N GLU A 218 22.14 -14.10 1.32
CA GLU A 218 22.74 -15.43 1.47
C GLU A 218 24.12 -15.50 0.81
N SER A 219 24.30 -14.88 -0.36
CA SER A 219 25.62 -14.80 -1.00
C SER A 219 26.62 -13.94 -0.22
N ARG A 220 26.14 -12.84 0.39
CA ARG A 220 26.93 -11.98 1.29
C ARG A 220 27.31 -12.75 2.55
N ASP A 221 26.37 -13.45 3.17
CA ASP A 221 26.59 -14.20 4.40
C ASP A 221 27.54 -15.37 4.16
N HIS A 222 27.45 -16.03 3.00
CA HIS A 222 28.42 -17.03 2.57
C HIS A 222 29.82 -16.43 2.39
N ALA A 223 29.93 -15.29 1.69
CA ALA A 223 31.21 -14.59 1.53
C ALA A 223 31.78 -14.14 2.89
N ALA A 224 30.95 -13.57 3.76
CA ALA A 224 31.35 -13.17 5.12
C ALA A 224 31.82 -14.38 5.95
N ALA A 225 31.12 -15.51 5.87
CA ALA A 225 31.55 -16.74 6.53
C ALA A 225 32.89 -17.25 5.98
N THR A 226 33.13 -17.16 4.67
CA THR A 226 34.44 -17.51 4.10
C THR A 226 35.55 -16.56 4.55
N VAL A 227 35.27 -15.26 4.68
CA VAL A 227 36.22 -14.27 5.21
C VAL A 227 36.56 -14.60 6.66
N VAL A 228 35.56 -14.83 7.52
CA VAL A 228 35.78 -15.20 8.93
C VAL A 228 36.56 -16.52 9.04
N ALA A 229 36.27 -17.51 8.20
CA ALA A 229 37.01 -18.77 8.18
C ALA A 229 38.47 -18.58 7.75
N LEU A 230 38.74 -17.74 6.75
CA LEU A 230 40.10 -17.40 6.31
C LEU A 230 40.85 -16.56 7.35
N GLU A 231 40.17 -15.64 8.03
CA GLU A 231 40.72 -14.85 9.13
C GLU A 231 41.08 -15.72 10.34
N SER A 232 40.21 -16.67 10.72
CA SER A 232 40.53 -17.69 11.73
C SER A 232 41.73 -18.52 11.28
N HIS A 233 41.77 -18.99 10.04
CA HIS A 233 42.90 -19.78 9.56
C HIS A 233 44.22 -18.99 9.56
N LEU A 234 44.16 -17.70 9.21
CA LEU A 234 45.30 -16.79 9.26
C LEU A 234 45.78 -16.54 10.70
N ASN A 235 44.86 -16.23 11.62
CA ASN A 235 45.20 -15.87 13.00
C ASN A 235 45.57 -17.10 13.84
N ASP A 236 44.77 -18.16 13.79
CA ASP A 236 44.89 -19.31 14.69
C ASP A 236 45.98 -20.28 14.23
N VAL A 237 46.16 -20.44 12.91
CA VAL A 237 47.11 -21.41 12.34
C VAL A 237 48.36 -20.71 11.85
N LEU A 238 48.25 -19.78 10.89
CA LEU A 238 49.43 -19.24 10.22
C LEU A 238 50.25 -18.31 11.10
N LEU A 239 49.63 -17.30 11.74
CA LEU A 239 50.34 -16.37 12.62
C LEU A 239 50.88 -17.05 13.87
N ARG A 240 50.15 -18.04 14.39
CA ARG A 240 50.63 -18.87 15.50
C ARG A 240 51.83 -19.72 15.10
N ASN A 241 51.78 -20.39 13.96
CA ASN A 241 52.92 -21.15 13.44
C ASN A 241 54.12 -20.24 13.17
N VAL A 242 53.92 -19.05 12.60
CA VAL A 242 54.99 -18.07 12.39
C VAL A 242 55.62 -17.66 13.73
N ALA A 243 54.82 -17.41 14.77
CA ALA A 243 55.35 -17.08 16.09
C ALA A 243 56.11 -18.25 16.73
N GLU A 244 55.60 -19.48 16.61
CA GLU A 244 56.26 -20.71 17.09
C GLU A 244 57.59 -20.96 16.35
N TYR A 245 57.64 -20.70 15.04
CA TYR A 245 58.87 -20.83 14.26
C TYR A 245 59.85 -19.68 14.48
N GLU A 246 59.39 -18.45 14.71
CA GLU A 246 60.25 -17.35 15.15
C GLU A 246 60.89 -17.66 16.50
N GLU A 247 60.14 -18.28 17.42
CA GLU A 247 60.66 -18.75 18.71
C GLU A 247 61.64 -19.91 18.51
N ALA A 248 61.36 -20.85 17.60
CA ALA A 248 62.28 -21.93 17.22
C ALA A 248 63.58 -21.43 16.54
N LEU A 249 63.49 -20.39 15.70
CA LEU A 249 64.61 -19.68 15.05
C LEU A 249 65.51 -18.97 16.06
N THR A 250 64.98 -18.59 17.23
CA THR A 250 65.82 -18.09 18.33
C THR A 250 66.58 -19.20 19.05
N THR A 251 66.22 -20.47 18.84
CA THR A 251 66.78 -21.61 19.55
C THR A 251 67.81 -22.45 18.80
N ASP A 252 67.77 -22.75 17.49
CA ASP A 252 68.90 -23.43 16.77
C ASP A 252 68.80 -23.52 15.21
N ASP A 253 69.97 -23.62 14.54
CA ASP A 253 70.34 -24.04 13.16
C ASP A 253 69.81 -23.37 11.85
N ALA A 254 70.53 -22.33 11.41
CA ALA A 254 70.24 -21.43 10.28
C ALA A 254 70.35 -21.99 8.83
N ALA A 255 70.59 -23.29 8.60
CA ALA A 255 70.91 -23.80 7.26
C ALA A 255 69.72 -24.43 6.51
N ASN A 256 68.84 -25.16 7.19
CA ASN A 256 67.66 -25.79 6.57
C ASN A 256 66.47 -24.82 6.40
N ASP A 257 66.40 -23.76 7.21
CA ASP A 257 65.24 -22.85 7.23
C ASP A 257 65.21 -21.84 6.09
N LYS A 258 66.34 -21.57 5.42
CA LYS A 258 66.42 -20.56 4.36
C LYS A 258 65.64 -20.96 3.11
N ALA A 259 65.65 -22.24 2.76
CA ALA A 259 64.89 -22.77 1.63
C ALA A 259 63.39 -22.88 1.96
N ALA A 260 63.05 -23.25 3.19
CA ALA A 260 61.67 -23.24 3.69
C ALA A 260 61.10 -21.81 3.74
N LEU A 261 61.88 -20.83 4.20
CA LEU A 261 61.53 -19.41 4.18
C LEU A 261 61.31 -18.89 2.76
N ALA A 262 62.17 -19.23 1.80
CA ALA A 262 62.01 -18.79 0.42
C ALA A 262 60.70 -19.32 -0.20
N LEU A 263 60.36 -20.58 0.06
CA LEU A 263 59.10 -21.17 -0.39
C LEU A 263 57.89 -20.49 0.25
N ARG A 264 57.95 -20.23 1.57
CA ARG A 264 56.85 -19.58 2.29
C ARG A 264 56.70 -18.09 1.99
N HIS A 265 57.78 -17.39 1.64
CA HIS A 265 57.69 -16.04 1.09
C HIS A 265 57.01 -16.02 -0.28
N ALA A 266 57.22 -17.04 -1.11
CA ALA A 266 56.51 -17.19 -2.38
C ALA A 266 55.01 -17.45 -2.15
N ASP A 267 54.65 -18.33 -1.20
CA ASP A 267 53.26 -18.57 -0.80
C ASP A 267 52.59 -17.30 -0.23
N LEU A 268 53.31 -16.51 0.59
CA LEU A 268 52.82 -15.23 1.09
C LEU A 268 52.55 -14.24 -0.04
N ALA A 269 53.43 -14.18 -1.03
CA ALA A 269 53.28 -13.29 -2.18
C ALA A 269 52.11 -13.70 -3.09
N THR A 270 51.84 -15.00 -3.27
CA THR A 270 50.67 -15.46 -4.02
C THR A 270 49.38 -15.18 -3.26
N LEU A 271 49.37 -15.39 -1.93
CA LEU A 271 48.22 -15.06 -1.10
C LEU A 271 47.93 -13.56 -1.07
N GLN A 272 48.97 -12.72 -0.97
CA GLN A 272 48.85 -11.26 -1.07
C GLN A 272 48.22 -10.82 -2.40
N ARG A 273 48.66 -11.40 -3.53
CA ARG A 273 48.02 -11.12 -4.84
C ARG A 273 46.56 -11.55 -4.86
N SER A 274 46.23 -12.73 -4.33
CA SER A 274 44.83 -13.19 -4.27
C SER A 274 43.97 -12.28 -3.38
N TRP A 275 44.54 -11.75 -2.29
CA TRP A 275 43.88 -10.81 -1.40
C TRP A 275 43.67 -9.45 -2.07
N GLU A 276 44.65 -8.94 -2.82
CA GLU A 276 44.50 -7.70 -3.59
C GLU A 276 43.43 -7.85 -4.70
N GLU A 277 43.36 -9.02 -5.34
CA GLU A 277 42.32 -9.33 -6.33
C GLU A 277 40.92 -9.39 -5.71
N THR A 278 40.75 -10.04 -4.56
CA THR A 278 39.46 -10.09 -3.86
C THR A 278 39.06 -8.72 -3.31
N LEU A 279 40.01 -7.92 -2.83
CA LEU A 279 39.76 -6.54 -2.39
C LEU A 279 39.27 -5.67 -3.56
N ARG A 280 39.88 -5.80 -4.75
CA ARG A 280 39.40 -5.13 -5.97
C ARG A 280 38.00 -5.58 -6.36
N ALA A 281 37.73 -6.88 -6.32
CA ALA A 281 36.40 -7.42 -6.62
C ALA A 281 35.32 -6.92 -5.64
N ALA A 282 35.66 -6.79 -4.36
CA ALA A 282 34.78 -6.22 -3.33
C ALA A 282 34.49 -4.73 -3.60
N ALA A 283 35.51 -3.92 -3.89
CA ALA A 283 35.33 -2.51 -4.23
C ALA A 283 34.46 -2.30 -5.48
N ASP A 284 34.58 -3.17 -6.49
CA ASP A 284 33.73 -3.12 -7.68
C ASP A 284 32.31 -3.63 -7.43
N ALA A 285 32.10 -4.47 -6.41
CA ALA A 285 30.76 -4.83 -5.94
C ALA A 285 30.09 -3.67 -5.18
N GLU A 286 30.83 -2.95 -4.33
CA GLU A 286 30.33 -1.75 -3.63
C GLU A 286 29.90 -0.65 -4.61
N LYS A 287 30.73 -0.33 -5.61
CA LYS A 287 30.35 0.65 -6.66
C LYS A 287 29.07 0.26 -7.39
N ARG A 288 28.84 -1.04 -7.63
CA ARG A 288 27.61 -1.54 -8.24
C ARG A 288 26.41 -1.39 -7.30
N ALA A 289 26.60 -1.67 -6.01
CA ALA A 289 25.56 -1.45 -5.00
C ALA A 289 25.17 0.04 -4.90
N ASP A 290 26.15 0.95 -4.91
CA ASP A 290 25.90 2.41 -4.91
C ASP A 290 25.13 2.87 -6.14
N LEU A 291 25.47 2.34 -7.32
CA LEU A 291 24.78 2.67 -8.57
C LEU A 291 23.32 2.19 -8.52
N LEU A 292 23.10 0.96 -8.06
CA LEU A 292 21.75 0.39 -7.88
C LEU A 292 20.96 1.17 -6.82
N GLY A 293 21.60 1.60 -5.73
CA GLY A 293 21.01 2.46 -4.71
C GLY A 293 20.49 3.78 -5.29
N LYS A 294 21.30 4.45 -6.12
CA LYS A 294 20.88 5.68 -6.83
C LYS A 294 19.70 5.43 -7.77
N GLN A 295 19.69 4.32 -8.50
CA GLN A 295 18.57 3.94 -9.36
C GLN A 295 17.28 3.67 -8.55
N LEU A 296 17.40 3.05 -7.38
CA LEU A 296 16.29 2.83 -6.45
C LEU A 296 15.71 4.15 -5.92
N GLU A 297 16.57 5.11 -5.56
CA GLU A 297 16.12 6.44 -5.14
C GLU A 297 15.39 7.19 -6.27
N GLU A 298 15.89 7.11 -7.51
CA GLU A 298 15.20 7.69 -8.67
C GLU A 298 13.83 7.06 -8.92
N LEU A 299 13.74 5.73 -8.82
CA LEU A 299 12.47 5.01 -8.97
C LEU A 299 11.50 5.35 -7.84
N ASN A 300 11.97 5.45 -6.60
CA ASN A 300 11.16 5.88 -5.47
C ASN A 300 10.64 7.31 -5.64
N ARG A 301 11.47 8.24 -6.13
CA ARG A 301 11.01 9.61 -6.47
C ARG A 301 9.94 9.59 -7.55
N LYS A 302 10.11 8.79 -8.61
CA LYS A 302 9.08 8.62 -9.65
C LYS A 302 7.78 8.03 -9.08
N ARG A 303 7.88 7.07 -8.15
CA ARG A 303 6.73 6.47 -7.46
C ARG A 303 5.95 7.49 -6.63
N GLU A 304 6.64 8.32 -5.84
CA GLU A 304 5.97 9.36 -5.04
C GLU A 304 5.26 10.40 -5.94
N VAL A 305 5.88 10.84 -7.04
CA VAL A 305 5.23 11.75 -7.99
C VAL A 305 3.99 11.13 -8.62
N LEU A 306 4.04 9.84 -8.99
CA LEU A 306 2.88 9.14 -9.52
C LEU A 306 1.78 8.98 -8.47
N LYS A 307 2.14 8.73 -7.20
CA LYS A 307 1.21 8.65 -6.08
C LYS A 307 0.51 9.98 -5.80
N ASP A 308 1.24 11.10 -5.82
CA ASP A 308 0.67 12.44 -5.68
C ASP A 308 -0.30 12.77 -6.84
N ASN A 309 0.03 12.34 -8.06
CA ASN A 309 -0.84 12.53 -9.22
C ASN A 309 -2.10 11.66 -9.14
N ALA A 310 -1.98 10.41 -8.66
CA ALA A 310 -3.12 9.55 -8.39
C ALA A 310 -4.07 10.19 -7.35
N GLY A 311 -3.52 10.71 -6.25
CA GLY A 311 -4.31 11.39 -5.23
C GLY A 311 -5.07 12.62 -5.75
N LYS A 312 -4.47 13.39 -6.68
CA LYS A 312 -5.16 14.52 -7.34
C LYS A 312 -6.31 14.04 -8.24
N GLN A 313 -6.13 12.94 -8.97
CA GLN A 313 -7.19 12.41 -9.84
C GLN A 313 -8.33 11.76 -9.04
N GLU A 314 -8.03 11.09 -7.94
CA GLU A 314 -9.06 10.57 -7.03
C GLU A 314 -9.90 11.69 -6.42
N ALA A 315 -9.27 12.80 -6.01
CA ALA A 315 -10.00 13.96 -5.51
C ALA A 315 -10.97 14.52 -6.56
N ALA A 316 -10.53 14.63 -7.82
CA ALA A 316 -11.39 15.07 -8.92
C ALA A 316 -12.54 14.09 -9.18
N ALA A 317 -12.26 12.78 -9.19
CA ALA A 317 -13.29 11.76 -9.39
C ALA A 317 -14.32 11.72 -8.25
N ALA A 318 -13.91 11.99 -7.01
CA ALA A 318 -14.81 12.07 -5.86
C ALA A 318 -15.76 13.28 -5.95
N ASP A 319 -15.27 14.41 -6.44
CA ASP A 319 -16.11 15.60 -6.68
C ASP A 319 -17.11 15.35 -7.81
N ASP A 320 -16.68 14.68 -8.89
CA ASP A 320 -17.57 14.25 -9.99
C ASP A 320 -18.63 13.25 -9.51
N ALA A 321 -18.26 12.30 -8.65
CA ALA A 321 -19.20 11.32 -8.07
C ALA A 321 -20.28 11.99 -7.21
N LYS A 322 -19.91 12.97 -6.37
CA LYS A 322 -20.88 13.76 -5.60
C LYS A 322 -21.82 14.56 -6.51
N ALA A 323 -21.30 15.14 -7.59
CA ALA A 323 -22.11 15.85 -8.57
C ALA A 323 -23.11 14.90 -9.25
N LEU A 324 -22.67 13.68 -9.61
CA LEU A 324 -23.54 12.65 -10.17
C LEU A 324 -24.60 12.17 -9.17
N GLU A 325 -24.26 11.92 -7.91
CA GLU A 325 -25.23 11.57 -6.87
C GLU A 325 -26.29 12.66 -6.68
N ALA A 326 -25.89 13.93 -6.66
CA ALA A 326 -26.81 15.06 -6.59
C ALA A 326 -27.78 15.09 -7.78
N LEU A 327 -27.30 14.81 -9.00
CA LEU A 327 -28.13 14.72 -10.20
C LEU A 327 -29.06 13.51 -10.17
N VAL A 328 -28.60 12.35 -9.70
CA VAL A 328 -29.43 11.14 -9.54
C VAL A 328 -30.54 11.38 -8.52
N ASN A 329 -30.24 11.99 -7.38
CA ASN A 329 -31.23 12.36 -6.37
C ASN A 329 -32.26 13.37 -6.90
N LYS A 330 -31.80 14.33 -7.72
CA LYS A 330 -32.71 15.26 -8.41
C LYS A 330 -33.60 14.55 -9.43
N ARG A 331 -33.06 13.53 -10.14
CA ARG A 331 -33.84 12.72 -11.07
C ARG A 331 -34.90 11.89 -10.34
N THR A 332 -34.55 11.20 -9.27
CA THR A 332 -35.49 10.34 -8.52
C THR A 332 -36.62 11.16 -7.90
N THR A 333 -36.32 12.33 -7.34
CA THR A 333 -37.36 13.24 -6.81
C THR A 333 -38.29 13.77 -7.89
N LEU A 334 -37.78 14.14 -9.07
CA LEU A 334 -38.60 14.57 -10.21
C LEU A 334 -39.44 13.41 -10.78
N GLN A 335 -38.89 12.20 -10.85
CA GLN A 335 -39.62 11.00 -11.27
C GLN A 335 -40.73 10.65 -10.28
N GLY A 336 -40.48 10.76 -8.97
CA GLY A 336 -41.52 10.59 -7.94
C GLY A 336 -42.66 11.58 -8.12
N ARG A 337 -42.34 12.88 -8.33
CA ARG A 337 -43.33 13.92 -8.63
C ARG A 337 -44.11 13.64 -9.91
N ALA A 338 -43.44 13.17 -10.96
CA ALA A 338 -44.09 12.80 -12.22
C ALA A 338 -45.09 11.65 -12.00
N ALA A 339 -44.69 10.60 -11.29
CA ALA A 339 -45.56 9.47 -10.97
C ALA A 339 -46.75 9.86 -10.08
N GLU A 340 -46.57 10.78 -9.13
CA GLU A 340 -47.67 11.36 -8.35
C GLU A 340 -48.66 12.14 -9.21
N LEU A 341 -48.17 12.96 -10.15
CA LEU A 341 -49.00 13.69 -11.09
C LEU A 341 -49.75 12.73 -12.03
N GLU A 342 -49.09 11.70 -12.54
CA GLU A 342 -49.72 10.66 -13.36
C GLU A 342 -50.79 9.88 -12.60
N ARG A 343 -50.56 9.61 -11.30
CA ARG A 343 -51.57 8.99 -10.45
C ARG A 343 -52.77 9.93 -10.25
N LYS A 344 -52.54 11.23 -9.97
CA LYS A 344 -53.62 12.23 -9.90
C LYS A 344 -54.40 12.32 -11.21
N ILE A 345 -53.73 12.28 -12.36
CA ILE A 345 -54.38 12.27 -13.68
C ILE A 345 -55.26 11.02 -13.83
N ARG A 346 -54.78 9.84 -13.41
CA ARG A 346 -55.58 8.60 -13.43
C ARG A 346 -56.76 8.65 -12.45
N ASP A 347 -56.57 9.18 -11.25
CA ASP A 347 -57.59 9.30 -10.21
C ASP A 347 -58.72 10.27 -10.63
N LEU A 348 -58.42 11.28 -11.47
CA LEU A 348 -59.42 12.18 -12.08
C LEU A 348 -60.33 11.49 -13.11
N GLY A 349 -60.03 10.24 -13.49
CA GLY A 349 -60.82 9.42 -14.41
C GLY A 349 -60.49 9.66 -15.89
N SER A 350 -60.91 8.73 -16.74
CA SER A 350 -60.73 8.83 -18.18
C SER A 350 -61.77 9.77 -18.79
N LEU A 351 -61.32 10.83 -19.46
CA LEU A 351 -62.19 11.69 -20.26
C LEU A 351 -62.83 10.87 -21.41
N PRO A 352 -64.14 10.99 -21.68
CA PRO A 352 -64.76 10.36 -22.85
C PRO A 352 -64.09 10.81 -24.16
N GLN A 353 -63.74 9.86 -25.04
CA GLN A 353 -63.05 10.14 -26.31
C GLN A 353 -63.78 11.17 -27.19
N ASP A 354 -65.12 11.21 -27.15
CA ASP A 354 -65.94 12.17 -27.90
C ASP A 354 -65.76 13.64 -27.45
N ALA A 355 -65.43 13.87 -26.17
CA ALA A 355 -65.14 15.22 -25.66
C ALA A 355 -63.70 15.63 -25.99
N PHE A 356 -62.77 14.68 -25.96
CA PHE A 356 -61.37 14.88 -26.30
C PHE A 356 -61.21 15.26 -27.79
N ASP A 357 -61.87 14.53 -28.68
CA ASP A 357 -61.81 14.73 -30.12
C ASP A 357 -62.46 16.05 -30.58
N LYS A 358 -63.62 16.44 -30.00
CA LYS A 358 -64.27 17.71 -30.35
C LYS A 358 -63.47 18.93 -29.89
N ALA A 359 -62.95 18.92 -28.66
CA ALA A 359 -62.13 20.01 -28.14
C ALA A 359 -60.80 20.20 -28.89
N TYR A 360 -60.19 19.11 -29.38
CA TYR A 360 -58.97 19.17 -30.20
C TYR A 360 -59.24 19.49 -31.68
N ARG A 361 -60.33 19.00 -32.29
CA ARG A 361 -60.68 19.32 -33.69
C ARG A 361 -61.08 20.78 -33.88
N ASP A 362 -61.84 21.35 -32.95
CA ASP A 362 -62.28 22.75 -33.05
C ASP A 362 -61.11 23.75 -32.86
N ARG A 363 -60.01 23.34 -32.20
CA ARG A 363 -58.81 24.17 -31.99
C ARG A 363 -57.96 24.37 -33.25
N ASN A 364 -57.79 23.34 -34.08
CA ASN A 364 -57.04 23.45 -35.34
C ASN A 364 -57.73 24.38 -36.36
N ALA A 365 -59.02 24.69 -36.17
CA ALA A 365 -59.80 25.52 -37.08
C ALA A 365 -59.77 27.03 -36.77
N LYS A 366 -59.40 27.45 -35.54
CA LYS A 366 -59.51 28.86 -35.10
C LYS A 366 -58.19 29.54 -34.71
N GLY A 367 -57.05 28.85 -34.74
CA GLY A 367 -55.73 29.44 -34.47
C GLY A 367 -54.76 29.21 -35.64
N GLY A 368 -54.42 30.28 -36.37
CA GLY A 368 -53.56 30.22 -37.54
C GLY A 368 -52.08 29.92 -37.26
N SER A 369 -51.49 29.20 -38.22
CA SER A 369 -50.07 29.22 -38.62
C SER A 369 -49.00 28.84 -37.58
N TYR A 370 -48.93 27.56 -37.23
CA TYR A 370 -47.64 26.86 -37.25
C TYR A 370 -47.82 25.49 -37.90
N VAL A 371 -47.40 25.40 -39.16
CA VAL A 371 -47.23 24.14 -39.89
C VAL A 371 -46.11 23.37 -39.20
N CYS A 372 -46.46 22.38 -38.39
CA CYS A 372 -45.49 21.44 -37.84
C CYS A 372 -45.22 20.35 -38.88
N LEU A 373 -44.20 20.57 -39.72
CA LEU A 373 -43.52 19.52 -40.46
C LEU A 373 -42.75 18.65 -39.46
N VAL A 374 -43.42 17.71 -38.79
CA VAL A 374 -42.75 16.59 -38.14
C VAL A 374 -43.28 15.30 -38.75
N ARG A 375 -42.83 15.07 -39.98
CA ARG A 375 -42.79 13.72 -40.54
C ARG A 375 -41.62 13.02 -39.85
N ARG A 376 -41.94 12.03 -39.01
CA ARG A 376 -41.07 10.90 -38.65
C ARG A 376 -39.98 11.15 -37.58
N ILE A 377 -40.38 11.53 -36.37
CA ILE A 377 -39.67 11.11 -35.14
C ILE A 377 -40.73 10.73 -34.11
N GLN A 378 -40.78 9.44 -33.73
CA GLN A 378 -41.51 8.99 -32.55
C GLN A 378 -40.85 9.60 -31.30
N ARG A 379 -41.32 10.77 -30.88
CA ARG A 379 -41.21 11.25 -29.50
C ARG A 379 -42.62 11.70 -29.06
N PRO A 380 -43.25 11.05 -28.06
CA PRO A 380 -44.59 11.42 -27.59
C PRO A 380 -44.65 12.73 -26.78
N ASP A 381 -43.53 13.41 -26.54
CA ASP A 381 -43.39 14.29 -25.36
C ASP A 381 -43.40 15.80 -25.65
N VAL A 382 -43.85 16.24 -26.83
CA VAL A 382 -43.99 17.68 -27.11
C VAL A 382 -45.47 18.05 -27.14
N LEU A 383 -45.99 18.55 -26.01
CA LEU A 383 -47.34 19.11 -25.96
C LEU A 383 -47.46 20.26 -26.97
N PRO A 384 -48.50 20.30 -27.83
CA PRO A 384 -48.68 21.35 -28.84
C PRO A 384 -49.01 22.75 -28.30
N VAL A 385 -49.15 22.93 -26.99
CA VAL A 385 -49.64 24.17 -26.36
C VAL A 385 -48.76 24.53 -25.15
N PRO A 386 -48.32 25.78 -24.99
CA PRO A 386 -47.54 26.20 -23.83
C PRO A 386 -48.36 26.14 -22.54
N LEU A 387 -47.75 25.64 -21.45
CA LEU A 387 -48.40 25.39 -20.15
C LEU A 387 -49.15 26.61 -19.58
N LYS A 388 -48.63 27.82 -19.82
CA LYS A 388 -49.23 29.07 -19.33
C LYS A 388 -50.62 29.33 -19.92
N ASP A 389 -50.81 29.04 -21.20
CA ASP A 389 -52.09 29.26 -21.87
C ASP A 389 -53.14 28.25 -21.39
N LEU A 390 -52.72 27.01 -21.13
CA LEU A 390 -53.59 25.97 -20.58
C LEU A 390 -54.04 26.29 -19.13
N MET A 391 -53.16 26.87 -18.32
CA MET A 391 -53.52 27.32 -16.97
C MET A 391 -54.57 28.44 -17.01
N ARG A 392 -54.41 29.42 -17.90
CA ARG A 392 -55.38 30.51 -18.07
C ARG A 392 -56.76 29.98 -18.49
N GLU A 393 -56.79 29.04 -19.43
CA GLU A 393 -58.05 28.41 -19.84
C GLU A 393 -58.71 27.59 -18.72
N LEU A 394 -57.91 26.92 -17.89
CA LEU A 394 -58.44 26.19 -16.73
C LEU A 394 -59.05 27.15 -15.71
N GLU A 395 -58.42 28.30 -15.48
CA GLU A 395 -58.98 29.39 -14.66
C GLU A 395 -60.29 29.92 -15.26
N ASP A 396 -60.33 30.20 -16.56
CA ASP A 396 -61.55 30.65 -17.27
C ASP A 396 -62.70 29.63 -17.16
N MET A 397 -62.38 28.33 -17.31
CA MET A 397 -63.35 27.25 -17.17
C MET A 397 -63.82 27.08 -15.73
N ALA A 398 -62.92 27.22 -14.74
CA ALA A 398 -63.29 27.20 -13.32
C ALA A 398 -64.26 28.35 -12.98
N VAL A 399 -63.96 29.57 -13.45
CA VAL A 399 -64.85 30.74 -13.32
C VAL A 399 -66.19 30.48 -14.00
N SER A 400 -66.19 29.83 -15.16
CA SER A 400 -67.45 29.47 -15.84
C SER A 400 -68.27 28.43 -15.07
N LEU A 401 -67.63 27.46 -14.42
CA LEU A 401 -68.30 26.44 -13.59
C LEU A 401 -68.90 27.03 -12.32
N GLU A 402 -68.22 27.99 -11.69
CA GLU A 402 -68.74 28.70 -10.51
C GLU A 402 -70.06 29.43 -10.80
N ARG A 403 -70.24 29.97 -12.01
CA ARG A 403 -71.52 30.60 -12.43
C ARG A 403 -72.70 29.62 -12.41
N PHE A 404 -72.43 28.32 -12.50
CA PHE A 404 -73.44 27.25 -12.49
C PHE A 404 -73.53 26.51 -11.15
N ALA A 405 -72.91 27.02 -10.07
CA ALA A 405 -72.91 26.37 -8.76
C ALA A 405 -74.32 26.20 -8.15
N GLY A 406 -75.29 27.04 -8.54
CA GLY A 406 -76.69 26.97 -8.09
C GLY A 406 -77.60 26.03 -8.89
N VAL A 407 -77.07 25.28 -9.87
CA VAL A 407 -77.90 24.40 -10.71
C VAL A 407 -78.28 23.14 -9.94
N ASN A 408 -79.59 22.93 -9.79
CA ASN A 408 -80.14 21.74 -9.16
C ASN A 408 -79.87 20.49 -10.02
N ARG A 409 -78.94 19.65 -9.57
CA ARG A 409 -78.54 18.42 -10.27
C ARG A 409 -79.65 17.37 -10.35
N LYS A 410 -80.65 17.44 -9.46
CA LYS A 410 -81.82 16.55 -9.44
C LYS A 410 -83.01 17.12 -10.22
N ALA A 411 -82.86 18.27 -10.88
CA ALA A 411 -83.96 18.93 -11.57
C ALA A 411 -84.61 18.02 -12.63
N LEU A 412 -83.82 17.18 -13.31
CA LEU A 412 -84.35 16.26 -14.30
C LEU A 412 -85.20 15.16 -13.65
N ASP A 413 -84.69 14.52 -12.60
CA ASP A 413 -85.42 13.47 -11.86
C ASP A 413 -86.69 14.05 -11.23
N GLN A 414 -86.57 15.22 -10.58
CA GLN A 414 -87.71 15.94 -9.99
C GLN A 414 -88.74 16.36 -11.04
N TYR A 415 -88.30 16.78 -12.24
CA TYR A 415 -89.20 17.14 -13.32
C TYR A 415 -90.01 15.92 -13.80
N ILE A 416 -89.36 14.76 -13.93
CA ILE A 416 -90.03 13.51 -14.31
C ILE A 416 -91.04 13.11 -13.22
N ASP A 417 -90.62 13.11 -11.96
CA ASP A 417 -91.47 12.75 -10.82
C ASP A 417 -92.69 13.68 -10.69
N PHE A 418 -92.47 15.00 -10.75
CA PHE A 418 -93.55 15.99 -10.66
C PHE A 418 -94.45 15.99 -11.90
N SER A 419 -93.93 15.69 -13.09
CA SER A 419 -94.75 15.53 -14.29
C SER A 419 -95.71 14.35 -14.15
N ASN A 420 -95.22 13.20 -13.64
CA ASN A 420 -96.04 12.02 -13.39
C ASN A 420 -97.12 12.29 -12.33
N GLN A 421 -96.76 12.94 -11.22
CA GLN A 421 -97.73 13.32 -10.18
C GLN A 421 -98.81 14.27 -10.71
N ARG A 422 -98.43 15.23 -11.57
CA ARG A 422 -99.38 16.16 -12.19
C ARG A 422 -100.39 15.41 -13.07
N GLU A 423 -99.94 14.46 -13.88
CA GLU A 423 -100.83 13.66 -14.73
C GLU A 423 -101.81 12.81 -13.91
N GLU A 424 -101.34 12.21 -12.81
CA GLU A 424 -102.21 11.44 -11.90
C GLU A 424 -103.29 12.33 -11.26
N LEU A 425 -102.92 13.52 -10.77
CA LEU A 425 -103.86 14.47 -10.16
C LEU A 425 -104.89 14.99 -11.18
N VAL A 426 -104.47 15.27 -12.41
CA VAL A 426 -105.39 15.69 -13.48
C VAL A 426 -106.38 14.58 -13.83
N SER A 427 -105.95 13.32 -13.82
CA SER A 427 -106.86 12.18 -14.01
C SER A 427 -107.89 12.08 -12.88
N ARG A 428 -107.47 12.20 -11.62
CA ARG A 428 -108.38 12.19 -10.45
C ARG A 428 -109.40 13.33 -10.48
N LEU A 429 -108.98 14.53 -10.90
CA LEU A 429 -109.88 15.68 -11.05
C LEU A 429 -111.00 15.39 -12.07
N LYS A 430 -110.65 14.81 -13.22
CA LYS A 430 -111.64 14.42 -14.24
C LYS A 430 -112.63 13.38 -13.72
N GLU A 431 -112.15 12.41 -12.94
CA GLU A 431 -113.01 11.39 -12.32
C GLU A 431 -113.97 12.01 -11.29
N GLN A 432 -113.50 12.95 -10.47
CA GLN A 432 -114.35 13.67 -9.52
C GLN A 432 -115.39 14.55 -10.21
N GLN A 433 -115.04 15.25 -11.29
CA GLN A 433 -116.03 16.03 -12.05
C GLN A 433 -117.10 15.11 -12.68
N ALA A 434 -116.71 13.93 -13.16
CA ALA A 434 -117.66 12.95 -13.68
C ALA A 434 -118.56 12.37 -12.57
N SER A 435 -118.04 12.17 -11.35
CA SER A 435 -118.84 11.70 -10.21
C SER A 435 -119.81 12.78 -9.72
N GLU A 436 -119.40 14.05 -9.68
CA GLU A 436 -120.26 15.18 -9.35
C GLU A 436 -121.45 15.29 -10.31
N ALA A 437 -121.19 15.18 -11.62
CA ALA A 437 -122.24 15.19 -12.64
C ALA A 437 -123.27 14.06 -12.43
N LYS A 438 -122.80 12.84 -12.12
CA LYS A 438 -123.67 11.69 -11.82
C LYS A 438 -124.49 11.89 -10.55
N ILE A 439 -123.92 12.51 -9.51
CA ILE A 439 -124.65 12.81 -8.27
C ILE A 439 -125.75 13.84 -8.53
N LYS A 440 -125.47 14.89 -9.31
CA LYS A 440 -126.49 15.89 -9.70
C LYS A 440 -127.63 15.25 -10.49
N GLU A 441 -127.31 14.36 -11.43
CA GLU A 441 -128.32 13.60 -12.19
C GLU A 441 -129.18 12.72 -11.26
N LEU A 442 -128.56 12.02 -10.30
CA LEU A 442 -129.28 11.22 -9.31
C LEU A 442 -130.21 12.06 -8.43
N ILE A 443 -129.76 13.24 -7.98
CA ILE A 443 -130.59 14.16 -7.19
C ILE A 443 -131.83 14.57 -7.99
N THR A 444 -131.66 14.93 -9.26
CA THR A 444 -132.81 15.29 -10.11
C THR A 444 -133.79 14.13 -10.30
N ALA A 445 -133.30 12.90 -10.46
CA ALA A 445 -134.14 11.72 -10.56
C ALA A 445 -134.88 11.39 -9.25
N LEU A 446 -134.23 11.58 -8.10
CA LEU A 446 -134.85 11.40 -6.78
C LEU A 446 -135.93 12.45 -6.51
N ASP A 447 -135.69 13.71 -6.87
CA ASP A 447 -136.68 14.78 -6.72
C ASP A 447 -137.91 14.55 -7.62
N MET A 448 -137.71 14.06 -8.86
CA MET A 448 -138.84 13.66 -9.71
C MET A 448 -139.67 12.52 -9.10
N ARG A 449 -139.01 11.49 -8.55
CA ARG A 449 -139.70 10.39 -7.84
C ARG A 449 -140.43 10.88 -6.58
N LYS A 450 -139.84 11.82 -5.85
CA LYS A 450 -140.46 12.44 -4.66
C LYS A 450 -141.74 13.19 -5.08
N ASP A 451 -141.66 14.03 -6.11
CA ASP A 451 -142.82 14.77 -6.64
C ASP A 451 -143.93 13.80 -7.11
N GLU A 452 -143.58 12.72 -7.84
CA GLU A 452 -144.55 11.68 -8.24
C GLU A 452 -145.19 10.96 -7.05
N ALA A 453 -144.41 10.64 -6.01
CA ALA A 453 -144.92 9.99 -4.80
C ALA A 453 -145.86 10.91 -4.00
N ILE A 454 -145.54 12.20 -3.91
CA ILE A 454 -146.41 13.22 -3.28
C ILE A 454 -147.73 13.34 -4.05
N GLU A 455 -147.69 13.39 -5.39
CA GLU A 455 -148.93 13.46 -6.19
C GLU A 455 -149.78 12.19 -6.08
N ARG A 456 -149.14 11.00 -6.07
CA ARG A 456 -149.83 9.71 -5.91
C ARG A 456 -150.49 9.57 -4.53
N THR A 457 -149.77 9.90 -3.47
CA THR A 457 -150.31 9.86 -2.09
C THR A 457 -151.42 10.89 -1.90
N PHE A 458 -151.27 12.10 -2.45
CA PHE A 458 -152.32 13.12 -2.39
C PHE A 458 -153.61 12.69 -3.11
N LYS A 459 -153.51 12.12 -4.31
CA LYS A 459 -154.70 11.60 -5.02
C LYS A 459 -155.40 10.50 -4.23
N GLY A 460 -154.63 9.62 -3.57
CA GLY A 460 -155.17 8.59 -2.67
C GLY A 460 -155.92 9.20 -1.48
N VAL A 461 -155.30 10.16 -0.79
CA VAL A 461 -155.92 10.87 0.35
C VAL A 461 -157.16 11.65 -0.09
N ALA A 462 -157.12 12.32 -1.26
CA ALA A 462 -158.25 13.07 -1.80
C ALA A 462 -159.45 12.17 -2.13
N LYS A 463 -159.22 10.97 -2.69
CA LYS A 463 -160.27 10.00 -2.96
C LYS A 463 -160.89 9.47 -1.67
N ASN A 464 -160.06 9.01 -0.72
CA ASN A 464 -160.53 8.48 0.56
C ASN A 464 -161.30 9.55 1.35
N PHE A 465 -160.85 10.80 1.33
CA PHE A 465 -161.58 11.89 1.99
C PHE A 465 -162.94 12.15 1.36
N ARG A 466 -163.05 12.12 0.02
CA ARG A 466 -164.35 12.27 -0.66
C ARG A 466 -165.32 11.15 -0.25
N GLU A 467 -164.84 9.91 -0.18
CA GLU A 467 -165.64 8.74 0.24
C GLU A 467 -166.07 8.83 1.71
N VAL A 468 -165.13 9.10 2.62
CA VAL A 468 -165.40 9.24 4.06
C VAL A 468 -166.36 10.40 4.34
N PHE A 469 -166.16 11.54 3.68
CA PHE A 469 -167.01 12.71 3.89
C PHE A 469 -168.46 12.49 3.39
N ALA A 470 -168.62 11.80 2.25
CA ALA A 470 -169.94 11.43 1.75
C ALA A 470 -170.68 10.42 2.66
N ALA A 471 -169.94 9.54 3.35
CA ALA A 471 -170.53 8.61 4.32
C ALA A 471 -170.95 9.30 5.63
N LEU A 472 -170.21 10.32 6.09
CA LEU A 472 -170.56 11.06 7.31
C LEU A 472 -171.72 12.04 7.13
N VAL A 473 -171.93 12.58 5.93
CA VAL A 473 -172.92 13.63 5.67
C VAL A 473 -173.84 13.22 4.51
N PRO A 474 -175.08 12.79 4.79
CA PRO A 474 -176.01 12.41 3.73
C PRO A 474 -176.30 13.62 2.81
N GLY A 475 -175.89 13.52 1.55
CA GLY A 475 -176.02 14.57 0.53
C GLY A 475 -174.81 15.52 0.39
N GLY A 476 -173.82 15.45 1.28
CA GLY A 476 -172.64 16.33 1.24
C GLY A 476 -171.55 15.89 0.24
N MET A 477 -170.76 16.84 -0.25
CA MET A 477 -169.59 16.57 -1.11
C MET A 477 -168.32 17.24 -0.57
N GLY A 478 -167.25 16.45 -0.39
CA GLY A 478 -165.92 16.93 0.01
C GLY A 478 -164.87 16.72 -1.10
N GLU A 479 -163.95 17.68 -1.26
CA GLU A 479 -162.85 17.65 -2.23
C GLU A 479 -161.59 18.30 -1.63
N LEU A 480 -160.43 17.64 -1.77
CA LEU A 480 -159.13 18.23 -1.42
C LEU A 480 -158.46 18.82 -2.67
N VAL A 481 -157.86 20.00 -2.51
CA VAL A 481 -157.12 20.72 -3.56
C VAL A 481 -155.73 21.07 -3.03
N MET A 482 -154.67 20.72 -3.75
CA MET A 482 -153.29 21.01 -3.36
C MET A 482 -152.91 22.45 -3.73
N ILE A 483 -152.25 23.19 -2.82
CA ILE A 483 -151.75 24.55 -3.05
C ILE A 483 -150.27 24.49 -3.42
N ARG A 484 -149.92 25.03 -4.60
CA ARG A 484 -148.53 25.22 -5.01
C ARG A 484 -148.01 26.56 -4.49
N ALA A 485 -146.80 26.59 -3.92
CA ALA A 485 -146.22 27.85 -3.45
C ALA A 485 -145.86 28.72 -4.66
N LEU A 486 -146.41 29.93 -4.71
CA LEU A 486 -146.10 30.90 -5.76
C LEU A 486 -144.90 31.73 -5.32
N LEU A 487 -143.75 31.50 -5.95
CA LEU A 487 -142.52 32.28 -5.77
C LEU A 487 -142.72 33.74 -6.20
N GLY A 488 -142.34 34.67 -5.33
CA GLY A 488 -142.08 36.05 -5.70
C GLY A 488 -141.46 36.81 -4.53
N ARG A 489 -140.69 37.89 -4.68
CA ARG A 489 -140.06 38.58 -5.82
C ARG A 489 -139.50 39.87 -5.19
N GLY A 490 -138.21 40.16 -5.39
CA GLY A 490 -137.55 41.43 -5.02
C GLY A 490 -136.05 41.16 -4.83
N ALA A 491 -135.09 41.48 -5.71
CA ALA A 491 -134.90 42.49 -6.76
C ALA A 491 -134.67 43.93 -6.25
N GLY A 492 -133.38 44.34 -6.23
CA GLY A 492 -132.83 45.71 -6.10
C GLY A 492 -131.65 45.78 -5.11
N ALA A 493 -130.38 45.55 -5.49
CA ALA A 493 -129.38 46.50 -6.05
C ALA A 493 -128.91 47.53 -4.98
N ASP A 494 -127.65 47.62 -4.52
CA ASP A 494 -126.32 47.74 -5.18
C ASP A 494 -125.22 46.91 -4.44
N GLY A 495 -124.28 46.18 -5.11
CA GLY A 495 -122.89 46.58 -5.45
C GLY A 495 -121.92 46.40 -4.26
N ASP A 496 -121.06 45.39 -4.12
CA ASP A 496 -119.99 44.90 -5.02
C ASP A 496 -119.77 43.36 -5.00
N GLU A 497 -119.37 42.85 -6.17
CA GLU A 497 -118.88 41.51 -6.58
C GLU A 497 -117.55 41.12 -5.89
N GLU A 498 -117.05 39.88 -5.76
CA GLU A 498 -117.37 38.48 -6.12
C GLU A 498 -116.35 37.65 -5.28
N ASP A 499 -116.69 36.55 -4.61
CA ASP A 499 -116.68 35.23 -5.24
C ASP A 499 -117.72 34.30 -4.60
N ALA A 500 -118.36 33.56 -5.49
CA ALA A 500 -119.67 32.97 -5.37
C ALA A 500 -119.57 31.47 -5.11
N GLY A 501 -120.25 31.01 -4.06
CA GLY A 501 -120.60 29.61 -3.84
C GLY A 501 -122.10 29.43 -3.70
N ALA A 502 -122.89 30.11 -4.52
CA ALA A 502 -124.34 29.97 -4.59
C ALA A 502 -124.72 28.82 -5.52
N THR A 503 -125.04 27.64 -4.99
CA THR A 503 -125.90 26.68 -5.71
C THR A 503 -126.56 25.73 -4.72
N GLY A 504 -127.88 25.70 -4.73
CA GLY A 504 -128.65 24.65 -4.05
C GLY A 504 -129.86 25.12 -3.27
N ASN A 505 -130.58 26.15 -3.74
CA ASN A 505 -131.99 26.33 -3.38
C ASN A 505 -132.73 25.08 -3.89
N THR A 506 -132.82 24.04 -3.07
CA THR A 506 -133.52 22.82 -3.43
C THR A 506 -134.98 23.16 -3.61
N ALA A 507 -135.53 22.69 -4.73
CA ALA A 507 -136.90 22.88 -5.19
C ALA A 507 -137.93 22.15 -4.29
N THR A 508 -137.71 22.10 -2.99
CA THR A 508 -138.53 21.44 -1.97
C THR A 508 -139.81 22.20 -1.62
N ASP A 509 -139.93 23.46 -2.03
CA ASP A 509 -141.05 24.32 -1.64
C ASP A 509 -142.14 24.44 -2.72
N LYS A 510 -142.25 23.50 -3.67
CA LYS A 510 -143.31 23.59 -4.70
C LYS A 510 -144.73 23.48 -4.12
N TYR A 511 -144.91 22.85 -2.96
CA TYR A 511 -146.23 22.59 -2.37
C TYR A 511 -146.28 23.12 -0.93
N SER A 512 -147.14 24.11 -0.68
CA SER A 512 -147.19 24.85 0.60
C SER A 512 -148.34 24.41 1.51
N GLY A 513 -149.34 23.68 1.00
CA GLY A 513 -150.45 23.22 1.83
C GLY A 513 -151.57 22.53 1.06
N VAL A 514 -152.58 22.05 1.79
CA VAL A 514 -153.75 21.36 1.25
C VAL A 514 -155.03 22.08 1.66
N LYS A 515 -155.87 22.43 0.69
CA LYS A 515 -157.17 23.07 0.91
C LYS A 515 -158.28 22.04 0.89
N VAL A 516 -159.22 22.14 1.83
CA VAL A 516 -160.38 21.26 1.91
C VAL A 516 -161.64 22.05 1.52
N LYS A 517 -162.38 21.57 0.53
CA LYS A 517 -163.61 22.19 0.03
C LYS A 517 -164.77 21.24 0.31
N VAL A 518 -165.73 21.67 1.12
CA VAL A 518 -166.87 20.83 1.52
C VAL A 518 -168.20 21.54 1.24
N ARG A 519 -169.22 20.77 0.87
CA ARG A 519 -170.60 21.22 0.60
C ARG A 519 -171.56 20.38 1.44
N PHE A 520 -172.52 21.04 2.10
CA PHE A 520 -173.57 20.40 2.91
C PHE A 520 -174.95 20.75 2.30
N THR A 521 -175.87 19.78 2.20
CA THR A 521 -177.20 19.98 1.58
C THR A 521 -178.18 20.60 2.58
N GLY A 522 -178.40 21.92 2.45
CA GLY A 522 -179.37 22.68 3.24
C GLY A 522 -179.37 24.17 2.90
N SER A 523 -178.28 24.68 2.34
CA SER A 523 -178.17 26.02 1.75
C SER A 523 -177.06 25.99 0.69
N GLY A 524 -177.25 26.69 -0.42
CA GLY A 524 -176.39 26.61 -1.62
C GLY A 524 -174.98 27.22 -1.52
N GLU A 525 -174.40 27.33 -0.32
CA GLU A 525 -173.04 27.88 -0.14
C GLU A 525 -172.01 26.78 0.17
N ALA A 526 -170.95 26.74 -0.64
CA ALA A 526 -169.82 25.84 -0.41
C ALA A 526 -168.88 26.48 0.63
N VAL A 527 -168.70 25.84 1.78
CA VAL A 527 -167.76 26.31 2.80
C VAL A 527 -166.38 25.72 2.50
N SER A 528 -165.41 26.59 2.18
CA SER A 528 -164.03 26.16 1.96
C SER A 528 -163.17 26.48 3.17
N PHE A 529 -162.54 25.47 3.76
CA PHE A 529 -161.58 25.61 4.84
C PHE A 529 -160.17 25.40 4.31
N VAL A 530 -159.28 26.36 4.56
CA VAL A 530 -157.86 26.18 4.31
C VAL A 530 -157.27 25.61 5.58
N ILE A 531 -156.89 24.33 5.56
CA ILE A 531 -156.15 23.72 6.66
C ILE A 531 -154.70 23.70 6.22
N VAL A 532 -153.91 24.67 6.68
CA VAL A 532 -152.47 24.63 6.49
C VAL A 532 -151.92 23.58 7.45
N ILE A 533 -151.87 22.32 7.01
CA ILE A 533 -151.14 21.27 7.72
C ILE A 533 -149.66 21.50 7.42
N THR A 534 -149.01 22.34 8.23
CA THR A 534 -147.54 22.29 8.34
C THR A 534 -147.20 20.98 9.04
N LEU A 535 -146.91 19.93 8.26
CA LEU A 535 -146.19 18.77 8.76
C LEU A 535 -144.77 19.25 9.13
N PRO A 536 -144.35 19.18 10.41
CA PRO A 536 -142.94 19.30 10.72
C PRO A 536 -142.27 18.02 10.21
N LEU A 537 -141.79 18.04 8.97
CA LEU A 537 -140.96 16.96 8.46
C LEU A 537 -139.68 16.93 9.30
N LEU A 538 -139.49 15.79 9.96
CA LEU A 538 -138.33 15.40 10.72
C LEU A 538 -137.03 15.88 10.05
N ARG A 539 -136.31 16.79 10.70
CA ARG A 539 -134.89 17.00 10.42
C ARG A 539 -134.16 15.71 10.79
N SER A 540 -133.74 14.95 9.78
CA SER A 540 -132.71 13.94 9.91
C SER A 540 -131.40 14.59 10.41
N PRO A 541 -130.63 13.92 11.28
CA PRO A 541 -129.33 14.42 11.71
C PRO A 541 -128.36 14.39 10.53
N ALA A 542 -127.60 15.47 10.37
CA ALA A 542 -126.48 15.52 9.44
C ALA A 542 -125.31 14.68 10.01
N VAL A 543 -124.70 13.87 9.14
CA VAL A 543 -123.35 13.32 9.29
C VAL A 543 -122.39 14.27 8.62
#